data_AF-A0A7R8WAG2-F1
#
_entry.id   AF-A0A7R8WAG2-F1
#
_cell.length_a   1.000
_cell.length_b   1.000
_cell.length_c   1.000
_cell.angle_alpha   90.00
_cell.angle_beta   90.00
_cell.angle_gamma   90.00
#
_symmetry.space_group_name_H-M   'P 1'
#
loop_
_entity.id
_entity.type
_entity.pdbx_description
1 polymer ?
#
loop_
_entity_poly.entity_id
_entity_poly.type
_entity_poly.pdbx_seq_one_letter_code
_entity_poly.pdbx_strand_id
1 'polypeptide(L)'
;MSFHESLKAFHFLSNLGQPTVDVHLKHPQEAAVFQLTFGINDGCLVTALTDDTLNLWNLRQKVPEIVHTIKFQRERITCIYLPLRSKFLYVGTERGNVHVVNLSTFDLSGYIINWNKAIEV
;
A
#
# COMPACT_ATOMS: atom_id res chain seq x y z
N MET A 1 25.94 6.62 20.85
CA MET A 1 25.03 7.69 20.42
C MET A 1 24.19 7.13 19.27
N SER A 2 23.20 6.28 19.58
CA SER A 2 22.31 5.69 18.56
C SER A 2 20.96 6.38 18.64
N PHE A 3 20.60 7.04 17.55
CA PHE A 3 19.32 7.75 17.43
C PHE A 3 18.17 6.75 17.39
N HIS A 4 17.15 7.11 18.16
CA HIS A 4 15.97 6.36 18.51
C HIS A 4 14.90 6.59 17.42
N GLU A 5 14.86 5.75 16.38
CA GLU A 5 13.79 5.80 15.37
C GLU A 5 12.82 4.61 15.52
N SER A 6 12.06 4.68 16.61
CA SER A 6 10.84 3.90 16.79
C SER A 6 9.72 4.60 16.02
N LEU A 7 9.50 4.22 14.77
CA LEU A 7 8.36 4.69 13.99
C LEU A 7 7.05 4.22 14.64
N LYS A 8 6.37 5.16 15.28
CA LYS A 8 5.00 5.05 15.78
C LYS A 8 4.04 4.88 14.60
N ALA A 9 3.81 3.64 14.18
CA ALA A 9 2.68 3.28 13.32
C ALA A 9 1.41 2.91 14.13
N PHE A 10 1.32 3.37 15.39
CA PHE A 10 0.45 2.78 16.42
C PHE A 10 -0.81 3.61 16.78
N HIS A 11 -1.40 4.37 15.85
CA HIS A 11 -2.55 5.22 16.23
C HIS A 11 -3.75 5.23 15.28
N PHE A 12 -3.98 4.17 14.47
CA PHE A 12 -5.17 4.13 13.61
C PHE A 12 -5.95 2.81 13.54
N LEU A 13 -5.76 1.89 14.50
CA LEU A 13 -6.62 0.71 14.66
C LEU A 13 -7.25 0.66 16.05
N SER A 14 -7.90 1.76 16.45
CA SER A 14 -8.60 1.84 17.75
C SER A 14 -10.11 2.02 17.62
N ASN A 15 -10.77 1.33 16.67
CA ASN A 15 -12.24 1.23 16.71
C ASN A 15 -12.81 0.04 15.91
N LEU A 16 -12.61 -1.17 16.42
CA LEU A 16 -13.52 -2.30 16.20
C LEU A 16 -13.69 -3.09 17.52
N GLY A 17 -14.48 -2.53 18.44
CA GLY A 17 -15.51 -3.28 19.17
C GLY A 17 -15.16 -4.29 20.28
N GLN A 18 -13.92 -4.72 20.50
CA GLN A 18 -13.56 -5.53 21.69
C GLN A 18 -12.13 -5.22 22.18
N PRO A 19 -11.89 -5.20 23.50
CA PRO A 19 -10.54 -5.06 24.03
C PRO A 19 -9.75 -6.35 23.72
N THR A 20 -8.45 -6.21 23.47
CA THR A 20 -7.41 -7.28 23.53
C THR A 20 -6.95 -7.97 22.24
N VAL A 21 -7.33 -7.53 21.03
CA VAL A 21 -6.71 -8.08 19.80
C VAL A 21 -5.78 -7.05 19.15
N ASP A 22 -4.61 -6.86 19.76
CA ASP A 22 -3.49 -6.16 19.13
C ASP A 22 -2.69 -7.16 18.29
N VAL A 23 -2.57 -6.90 16.99
CA VAL A 23 -1.72 -7.68 16.08
C VAL A 23 -0.65 -6.75 15.53
N HIS A 24 0.61 -7.09 15.79
CA HIS A 24 1.76 -6.33 15.31
C HIS A 24 2.27 -7.00 14.03
N LEU A 25 2.26 -6.25 12.92
CA LEU A 25 2.79 -6.68 11.64
C LEU A 25 4.10 -5.97 11.36
N LYS A 26 5.11 -6.74 10.94
CA LYS A 26 6.43 -6.20 10.61
C LYS A 26 6.76 -6.56 9.16
N HIS A 27 7.12 -5.55 8.38
CA HIS A 27 7.70 -5.77 7.07
C HIS A 27 9.09 -6.42 7.21
N PRO A 28 9.44 -7.38 6.35
CA PRO A 28 10.80 -7.91 6.31
C PRO A 28 11.80 -6.85 5.83
N GLN A 29 11.36 -5.85 5.06
CA GLN A 29 12.19 -4.73 4.61
C GLN A 29 12.39 -3.68 5.72
N GLU A 30 13.60 -3.10 5.79
CA GLU A 30 13.90 -1.92 6.61
C GLU A 30 13.46 -0.62 5.92
N ALA A 31 12.19 -0.58 5.50
CA ALA A 31 11.58 0.60 4.89
C ALA A 31 10.39 1.06 5.71
N ALA A 32 10.20 2.37 5.83
CA ALA A 32 9.07 2.93 6.56
C ALA A 32 7.80 2.81 5.73
N VAL A 33 6.68 2.45 6.37
CA VAL A 33 5.36 2.54 5.73
C VAL A 33 4.91 3.98 5.80
N PHE A 34 4.70 4.62 4.65
CA PHE A 34 4.21 6.01 4.61
C PHE A 34 2.71 6.09 4.35
N GLN A 35 2.12 5.06 3.71
CA GLN A 35 0.68 5.00 3.47
C GLN A 35 0.16 3.56 3.52
N LEU A 36 -1.07 3.43 4.02
CA LEU A 36 -1.80 2.17 4.15
C LEU A 36 -3.25 2.33 3.69
N THR A 37 -3.79 1.33 3.01
CA THR A 37 -5.17 1.33 2.51
C THR A 37 -5.81 -0.05 2.68
N PHE A 38 -7.07 -0.09 3.09
CA PHE A 38 -7.81 -1.34 3.27
C PHE A 38 -8.72 -1.61 2.07
N GLY A 39 -8.66 -2.83 1.54
CA GLY A 39 -9.67 -3.36 0.65
C GLY A 39 -10.85 -3.89 1.46
N ILE A 40 -11.92 -3.11 1.47
CA ILE A 40 -13.16 -3.44 2.21
C ILE A 40 -13.80 -4.69 1.59
N ASN A 41 -14.23 -5.64 2.43
CA ASN A 41 -14.82 -6.96 2.13
C ASN A 41 -13.82 -8.06 1.73
N ASP A 42 -12.73 -7.74 1.06
CA ASP A 42 -11.75 -8.75 0.63
C ASP A 42 -10.72 -9.09 1.71
N GLY A 43 -10.69 -8.32 2.81
CA GLY A 43 -9.77 -8.53 3.92
C GLY A 43 -8.31 -8.37 3.50
N CYS A 44 -8.05 -7.53 2.49
CA CYS A 44 -6.72 -7.20 2.04
C CYS A 44 -6.28 -5.83 2.58
N LEU A 45 -4.99 -5.71 2.87
CA LEU A 45 -4.36 -4.47 3.28
C LEU A 45 -3.21 -4.19 2.32
N VAL A 46 -3.21 -3.03 1.69
CA VAL A 46 -2.09 -2.58 0.85
C VAL A 46 -1.27 -1.58 1.65
N THR A 47 0.05 -1.76 1.62
CA THR A 47 1.01 -0.89 2.28
C THR A 47 2.01 -0.37 1.26
N ALA A 48 2.28 0.93 1.30
CA ALA A 48 3.30 1.58 0.49
C ALA A 48 4.49 1.97 1.37
N LEU A 49 5.66 1.52 0.95
CA LEU A 49 6.93 1.69 1.64
C LEU A 49 7.77 2.80 1.00
N THR A 50 8.66 3.41 1.79
CA THR A 50 9.57 4.46 1.33
C THR A 50 10.63 4.00 0.33
N ASP A 51 10.79 2.69 0.12
CA ASP A 51 11.71 2.10 -0.85
C ASP A 51 11.05 1.74 -2.19
N ASP A 52 9.89 2.35 -2.47
CA ASP A 52 9.08 2.16 -3.68
C ASP A 52 8.48 0.77 -3.82
N THR A 53 8.28 0.10 -2.69
CA THR A 53 7.65 -1.22 -2.62
C THR A 53 6.18 -1.11 -2.18
N LEU A 54 5.30 -1.79 -2.91
CA LEU A 54 3.92 -2.07 -2.50
C LEU A 54 3.81 -3.51 -2.01
N ASN A 55 3.22 -3.71 -0.84
CA ASN A 55 2.94 -5.03 -0.29
C ASN A 55 1.45 -5.24 -0.11
N LEU A 56 0.96 -6.39 -0.58
CA LEU A 56 -0.39 -6.88 -0.35
C LEU A 56 -0.39 -7.87 0.82
N TRP A 57 -1.11 -7.50 1.87
CA TRP A 57 -1.35 -8.33 3.03
C TRP A 57 -2.71 -9.01 2.94
N ASN A 58 -2.76 -10.29 3.31
CA ASN A 58 -4.00 -11.02 3.52
C ASN A 58 -4.31 -11.08 5.02
N LEU A 59 -5.35 -10.35 5.44
CA LEU A 59 -5.80 -10.29 6.83
C LEU A 59 -6.91 -11.30 7.14
N ARG A 60 -7.36 -12.10 6.17
CA ARG A 60 -8.42 -13.11 6.39
C ARG A 60 -7.92 -14.34 7.13
N GLN A 61 -6.62 -14.58 7.08
CA GLN A 61 -6.00 -15.69 7.80
C GLN A 61 -5.78 -15.32 9.28
N LYS A 62 -5.69 -16.35 10.15
CA LYS A 62 -5.38 -16.14 11.58
C LYS A 62 -4.08 -15.39 11.80
N VAL A 63 -3.12 -15.54 10.88
CA VAL A 63 -1.83 -14.84 10.89
C VAL A 63 -1.77 -14.03 9.60
N PRO A 64 -1.69 -12.69 9.66
CA PRO A 64 -1.54 -11.89 8.47
C PRO A 64 -0.21 -12.17 7.76
N GLU A 65 -0.28 -12.36 6.45
CA GLU A 65 0.88 -12.63 5.61
C GLU A 65 0.97 -11.65 4.44
N ILE A 66 2.19 -11.35 4.00
CA ILE A 66 2.43 -10.67 2.73
C ILE A 66 2.27 -11.72 1.63
N VAL A 67 1.22 -11.59 0.82
CA VAL A 67 0.96 -12.51 -0.28
C VAL A 67 1.73 -12.09 -1.53
N HIS A 68 1.80 -10.79 -1.78
CA HIS A 68 2.46 -10.25 -2.96
C HIS A 68 3.22 -8.96 -2.67
N THR A 69 4.29 -8.77 -3.42
CA THR A 69 5.16 -7.60 -3.34
C THR A 69 5.47 -7.11 -4.76
N ILE A 70 5.25 -5.82 -5.00
CA ILE A 70 5.67 -5.14 -6.23
C ILE A 70 6.68 -4.07 -5.85
N LYS A 71 7.83 -4.06 -6.51
CA LYS A 71 8.83 -2.99 -6.37
C LYS A 71 8.87 -2.14 -7.64
N PHE A 72 8.61 -0.85 -7.50
CA PHE A 72 8.73 0.11 -8.58
C PHE A 72 10.22 0.44 -8.76
N GLN A 73 10.73 0.28 -9.98
CA GLN A 73 12.15 0.47 -10.28
C GLN A 73 12.46 1.80 -10.98
N ARG A 74 11.46 2.42 -11.61
CA ARG A 74 11.65 3.58 -12.50
C ARG A 74 11.14 4.90 -11.93
N GLU A 75 10.16 4.84 -11.03
CA GLU A 75 9.48 6.02 -10.51
C GLU A 75 9.19 5.83 -9.03
N ARG A 76 9.38 6.89 -8.25
CA ARG A 76 9.10 6.90 -6.81
C ARG A 76 7.60 6.98 -6.55
N ILE A 77 7.11 6.15 -5.62
CA ILE A 77 5.69 6.18 -5.21
C ILE A 77 5.48 7.34 -4.24
N THR A 78 4.47 8.17 -4.51
CA THR A 78 4.10 9.30 -3.64
C THR A 78 2.77 9.11 -2.94
N CYS A 79 1.85 8.37 -3.56
CA CYS A 79 0.56 8.07 -2.95
C CYS A 79 -0.09 6.83 -3.57
N ILE A 80 -0.96 6.20 -2.80
CA ILE A 80 -1.85 5.13 -3.28
C ILE A 80 -3.31 5.50 -3.03
N TYR A 81 -4.20 5.04 -3.89
CA TYR A 81 -5.65 5.22 -3.73
C TYR A 81 -6.40 3.97 -4.17
N LEU A 82 -7.25 3.45 -3.28
CA LEU A 82 -8.13 2.33 -3.54
C LEU A 82 -9.58 2.75 -3.35
N PRO A 83 -10.37 2.89 -4.44
CA PRO A 83 -11.80 3.14 -4.32
C PRO A 83 -12.54 1.93 -3.70
N LEU A 84 -13.67 2.21 -3.04
CA LEU A 84 -14.54 1.20 -2.47
C LEU A 84 -14.98 0.17 -3.52
N ARG A 85 -14.78 -1.13 -3.25
CA ARG A 85 -15.10 -2.26 -4.15
C ARG A 85 -14.41 -2.19 -5.52
N SER A 86 -13.32 -1.44 -5.66
CA SER A 86 -12.51 -1.46 -6.88
C SER A 86 -11.61 -2.69 -6.90
N LYS A 87 -11.44 -3.28 -8.09
CA LYS A 87 -10.39 -4.29 -8.34
C LYS A 87 -9.06 -3.65 -8.69
N PHE A 88 -9.01 -2.33 -8.82
CA PHE A 88 -7.84 -1.58 -9.25
C PHE A 88 -7.39 -0.62 -8.16
N LEU A 89 -6.08 -0.64 -7.92
CA LEU A 89 -5.35 0.28 -7.06
C LEU A 89 -4.65 1.30 -7.94
N TYR A 90 -4.84 2.59 -7.62
CA TYR A 90 -4.15 3.68 -8.28
C TYR A 90 -2.90 4.04 -7.49
N VAL A 91 -1.79 4.19 -8.19
CA VAL A 91 -0.47 4.48 -7.61
C VAL A 91 0.06 5.74 -8.27
N GLY A 92 0.08 6.84 -7.52
CA GLY A 92 0.65 8.10 -7.97
C GLY A 92 2.16 8.13 -7.77
N THR A 93 2.88 8.66 -8.75
CA THR A 93 4.34 8.77 -8.70
C THR A 93 4.80 10.22 -8.71
N GLU A 94 6.06 10.44 -8.33
CA GLU A 94 6.68 11.78 -8.28
C GLU A 94 6.72 12.49 -9.64
N ARG A 95 6.60 11.74 -10.75
CA ARG A 95 6.54 12.28 -12.11
C ARG A 95 5.14 12.76 -12.51
N GLY A 96 4.16 12.63 -11.61
CA GLY A 96 2.75 12.92 -11.87
C GLY A 96 2.03 11.81 -12.65
N ASN A 97 2.69 10.68 -12.91
CA ASN A 97 2.04 9.54 -13.56
C ASN A 97 1.19 8.77 -12.54
N VAL A 98 0.09 8.19 -13.02
CA VAL A 98 -0.70 7.25 -12.22
C VAL A 98 -0.63 5.88 -12.87
N HIS A 99 -0.01 4.95 -12.16
CA HIS A 99 0.01 3.53 -12.52
C HIS A 99 -1.22 2.85 -11.94
N VAL A 100 -1.78 1.91 -12.68
CA VAL A 100 -2.92 1.12 -12.24
C VAL A 100 -2.46 -0.30 -11.96
N VAL A 101 -2.70 -0.78 -10.73
CA VAL A 101 -2.36 -2.14 -10.28
C VAL A 101 -3.65 -2.94 -10.13
N ASN A 102 -3.69 -4.15 -10.69
CA ASN A 102 -4.83 -5.05 -10.52
C ASN A 102 -4.71 -5.78 -9.17
N LEU A 103 -5.67 -5.63 -8.27
CA LEU A 103 -5.64 -6.28 -6.96
C LEU A 103 -5.88 -7.79 -7.00
N SER A 104 -6.51 -8.32 -8.06
CA SER A 104 -6.75 -9.76 -8.19
C SER A 104 -5.49 -10.53 -8.55
N THR A 105 -4.61 -9.95 -9.37
CA THR A 105 -3.32 -10.58 -9.75
C THR A 105 -2.12 -9.95 -9.07
N PHE A 106 -2.30 -8.76 -8.48
CA PHE A 106 -1.26 -7.90 -7.93
C PHE A 106 -0.13 -7.61 -8.92
N ASP A 107 -0.53 -7.26 -10.16
CA ASP A 107 0.37 -6.85 -11.22
C ASP A 107 0.09 -5.41 -11.67
N LEU A 108 1.15 -4.73 -12.10
CA LEU A 108 1.06 -3.48 -12.83
C LEU A 108 0.33 -3.73 -14.15
N SER A 109 -0.80 -3.07 -14.34
CA SER A 109 -1.45 -3.05 -15.64
C SER A 109 -0.58 -2.26 -16.62
N GLY A 110 -0.62 -2.62 -17.90
CA GLY A 110 0.04 -1.85 -18.96
C GLY A 110 -0.55 -0.46 -19.18
N TYR A 111 -1.57 -0.08 -18.41
CA TYR A 111 -2.25 1.20 -18.49
C TYR A 111 -1.64 2.19 -17.50
N ILE A 112 -1.08 3.27 -18.04
CA ILE A 112 -0.48 4.38 -17.29
C ILE A 112 -1.21 5.65 -17.68
N ILE A 113 -1.80 6.33 -16.70
CA ILE A 113 -2.36 7.67 -16.89
C ILE A 113 -1.18 8.64 -16.82
N ASN A 114 -0.77 9.12 -17.99
CA ASN A 114 0.33 10.07 -18.11
C ASN A 114 -0.21 11.47 -17.90
N TRP A 115 0.29 12.17 -16.87
CA TRP A 115 -0.10 13.56 -16.59
C TRP A 115 0.07 14.45 -17.83
N ASN A 116 1.21 14.32 -18.52
CA ASN A 116 1.54 15.13 -19.70
C ASN A 116 0.66 14.84 -20.94
N LYS A 117 -0.04 13.70 -20.99
CA LYS A 117 -0.94 13.34 -22.10
C LYS A 117 -2.41 13.49 -21.74
N ALA A 118 -2.74 13.78 -20.48
CA ALA A 118 -4.11 13.98 -20.04
C ALA A 118 -4.64 15.39 -20.36
N ILE A 119 -3.75 16.31 -20.77
CA ILE A 119 -4.08 17.68 -21.12
C ILE A 119 -3.77 17.87 -22.61
N GLU A 120 -4.73 17.57 -23.48
CA GLU A 120 -4.75 18.16 -24.82
C GLU A 120 -5.34 19.57 -24.66
N VAL A 121 -4.52 20.60 -24.88
CA VAL A 121 -4.98 22.00 -25.03
C VAL A 121 -5.22 22.27 -26.51
#